data_AF-A0A7J7JXN9-F1
#
_entry.id   AF-A0A7J7JXN9-F1
#
_cell.length_a   1.000
_cell.length_b   1.000
_cell.length_c   1.000
_cell.angle_alpha   90.00
_cell.angle_beta   90.00
_cell.angle_gamma   90.00
#
_symmetry.space_group_name_H-M   'P 1'
#
loop_
_entity.id
_entity.type
_entity.pdbx_description
1 polymer ?
#
loop_
_entity_poly.entity_id
_entity_poly.type
_entity_poly.pdbx_seq_one_letter_code
_entity_poly.pdbx_strand_id
1 'polypeptide(L)'
;MERKAGTTNAKSKLMQPGSFSATKRRKLGETTTVSTASTASTNVTVSQSSLSKKRPLSTTVPSTSQASSSRSKSLFSVGTRSSTNAKAAAAKKPATSSAPKGATAPKRAAWDTKGKLEDLTKQFESFRKEMLNKENMAQQVVEQKDQAIVKIECEMSEQLQSAKKECEKLKNELQQKNTEFEVERESFVKKLKELKDENAALQDKLELVNQQLRTEQKMSAKLRLDEKDLKLDLEARDNTIQQNLSKIAGLDTRVKECEGVIEELKRDKLEHEYERRKLHNTIQELKGNIRVFCRVRPCLPSDGEQENIYSYPDIDQKKISLTKPLSFNETAINETLRKTEKFDFSFDKVFDQSSGQSDIFEEISQLVQSALDGYNVCIFAYGQTGSGKTYTMQGPDMPTDSSQGVIPRSIAQIFQSASQLEHMGWKYTIEASFLEIYNEKIFDLLGNPGKPEKHEIQTASGDVVVTNLTIVNVGHPAQVKGLMETAVKNRHVAETMLNAKSSRSHSVFTLKIKGSE
;
A
#
# COMPACT_ATOMS: atom_id res chain seq x y z
N MET A 1 -41.17 63.30 1.06
CA MET A 1 -39.70 63.45 1.15
C MET A 1 -39.07 62.06 1.30
N GLU A 2 -37.74 62.01 1.38
CA GLU A 2 -36.85 60.84 1.50
C GLU A 2 -37.12 59.94 2.73
N ARG A 3 -36.62 58.70 2.89
CA ARG A 3 -35.98 57.68 1.99
C ARG A 3 -35.99 56.30 2.72
N LYS A 4 -35.71 55.22 1.95
CA LYS A 4 -34.96 53.95 2.24
C LYS A 4 -34.51 53.61 3.69
N ALA A 5 -34.31 52.34 4.10
CA ALA A 5 -34.61 51.00 3.54
C ALA A 5 -34.13 49.88 4.51
N GLY A 6 -34.47 48.61 4.23
CA GLY A 6 -33.76 47.41 4.72
C GLY A 6 -34.39 46.72 5.95
N THR A 7 -34.29 45.40 6.14
CA THR A 7 -33.60 44.36 5.34
C THR A 7 -34.39 43.03 5.37
N THR A 8 -34.27 42.23 4.32
CA THR A 8 -34.98 40.96 4.11
C THR A 8 -34.30 39.74 4.75
N ASN A 9 -35.12 38.77 5.20
CA ASN A 9 -35.23 37.41 4.64
C ASN A 9 -34.04 36.86 3.79
N ALA A 10 -33.64 35.58 3.86
CA ALA A 10 -34.36 34.40 4.39
C ALA A 10 -33.48 33.15 4.62
N LYS A 11 -34.05 32.17 5.35
CA LYS A 11 -33.93 30.69 5.18
C LYS A 11 -32.55 30.03 4.98
N SER A 12 -32.23 29.11 5.90
CA SER A 12 -31.73 27.77 5.55
C SER A 12 -32.57 26.69 6.27
N LYS A 13 -32.35 25.40 5.97
CA LYS A 13 -33.26 24.28 6.31
C LYS A 13 -32.43 23.05 6.71
N LEU A 14 -33.10 22.12 7.41
CA LEU A 14 -32.93 20.65 7.34
C LEU A 14 -32.21 19.93 8.52
N MET A 15 -33.06 19.29 9.34
CA MET A 15 -32.95 17.94 9.95
C MET A 15 -31.78 17.55 10.89
N GLN A 16 -32.15 16.73 11.89
CA GLN A 16 -31.30 15.93 12.76
C GLN A 16 -30.68 14.73 12.02
N PRO A 17 -29.66 14.09 12.62
CA PRO A 17 -29.55 12.64 12.66
C PRO A 17 -29.77 12.09 14.09
N GLY A 18 -30.48 10.96 14.19
CA GLY A 18 -30.66 10.21 15.44
C GLY A 18 -29.68 9.05 15.60
N SER A 19 -29.52 8.62 16.85
CA SER A 19 -28.97 7.34 17.35
C SER A 19 -28.61 6.22 16.35
N PHE A 20 -27.45 5.57 16.55
CA PHE A 20 -27.29 4.15 16.26
C PHE A 20 -26.51 3.39 17.35
N SER A 21 -26.67 2.07 17.37
CA SER A 21 -26.34 1.19 18.52
C SER A 21 -24.91 0.62 18.50
N ALA A 22 -24.46 0.12 19.66
CA ALA A 22 -23.17 -0.51 19.87
C ALA A 22 -23.09 -1.95 19.33
N THR A 23 -21.89 -2.44 18.96
CA THR A 23 -21.60 -3.88 18.86
C THR A 23 -20.14 -4.22 19.20
N LYS A 24 -19.90 -4.48 20.49
CA LYS A 24 -19.20 -5.66 21.04
C LYS A 24 -18.28 -6.47 20.08
N ARG A 25 -16.96 -6.47 20.33
CA ARG A 25 -16.05 -7.56 19.93
C ARG A 25 -15.31 -8.14 21.15
N ARG A 26 -15.27 -9.47 21.25
CA ARG A 26 -14.37 -10.28 22.11
C ARG A 26 -13.17 -10.69 21.22
N LYS A 27 -11.93 -10.56 21.67
CA LYS A 27 -11.15 -11.40 22.63
C LYS A 27 -10.84 -12.81 22.09
N LEU A 28 -9.61 -12.98 21.60
CA LEU A 28 -8.76 -14.18 21.46
C LEU A 28 -7.45 -13.70 20.76
N GLY A 29 -6.23 -14.12 21.09
CA GLY A 29 -5.75 -14.88 22.25
C GLY A 29 -4.60 -15.83 21.89
N GLU A 30 -3.40 -15.60 22.45
CA GLU A 30 -2.28 -16.59 22.57
C GLU A 30 -1.65 -17.06 21.22
N THR A 31 -0.44 -17.65 21.08
CA THR A 31 0.73 -18.00 21.94
C THR A 31 1.93 -18.24 20.97
N THR A 32 3.13 -17.66 21.13
CA THR A 32 4.33 -18.20 21.83
C THR A 32 5.46 -18.74 20.91
N THR A 33 6.63 -18.07 20.97
CA THR A 33 8.05 -18.49 20.73
C THR A 33 8.48 -19.37 19.53
N VAL A 34 9.67 -19.07 18.98
CA VAL A 34 10.89 -19.95 18.88
C VAL A 34 11.91 -19.21 18.00
N SER A 35 12.90 -18.52 18.59
CA SER A 35 14.30 -18.95 18.81
C SER A 35 15.24 -18.69 17.62
N THR A 36 16.22 -17.80 17.82
CA THR A 36 17.33 -17.52 16.90
C THR A 36 18.61 -18.24 17.33
N ALA A 37 19.38 -18.78 16.40
CA ALA A 37 20.72 -19.33 16.65
C ALA A 37 21.56 -19.46 15.36
N SER A 38 22.90 -19.44 15.54
CA SER A 38 23.96 -19.88 14.60
C SER A 38 24.27 -18.99 13.37
N THR A 39 25.51 -18.87 12.85
CA THR A 39 26.91 -18.88 13.38
C THR A 39 27.78 -18.15 12.31
N ALA A 40 29.01 -17.71 12.64
CA ALA A 40 29.88 -16.93 11.74
C ALA A 40 31.02 -17.71 11.04
N SER A 41 31.57 -17.10 9.96
CA SER A 41 32.89 -17.37 9.33
C SER A 41 33.06 -18.71 8.56
N THR A 42 33.94 -18.91 7.56
CA THR A 42 35.21 -18.23 7.17
C THR A 42 35.53 -18.41 5.65
N ASN A 43 36.56 -17.71 5.12
CA ASN A 43 36.98 -17.67 3.71
C ASN A 43 37.72 -18.91 3.16
N VAL A 44 37.57 -19.18 1.84
CA VAL A 44 38.52 -19.88 0.94
C VAL A 44 38.44 -19.25 -0.48
N THR A 45 39.37 -19.50 -1.42
CA THR A 45 40.45 -18.57 -1.79
C THR A 45 41.02 -18.85 -3.21
N VAL A 46 41.10 -17.81 -4.09
CA VAL A 46 41.90 -17.74 -5.36
C VAL A 46 41.46 -18.70 -6.51
N SER A 47 41.19 -18.23 -7.74
CA SER A 47 42.22 -17.90 -8.76
C SER A 47 41.70 -17.04 -9.93
N GLN A 48 42.51 -16.08 -10.41
CA GLN A 48 42.42 -15.48 -11.76
C GLN A 48 43.83 -15.22 -12.30
N SER A 49 44.04 -15.34 -13.62
CA SER A 49 45.35 -15.10 -14.25
C SER A 49 45.25 -14.71 -15.74
N SER A 50 45.99 -13.66 -16.13
CA SER A 50 46.37 -13.24 -17.51
C SER A 50 45.25 -13.00 -18.55
N LEU A 51 45.08 -11.81 -19.17
CA LEU A 51 45.98 -11.04 -20.05
C LEU A 51 46.28 -11.73 -21.41
N SER A 52 46.29 -11.08 -22.59
CA SER A 52 45.77 -9.73 -22.97
C SER A 52 45.79 -9.50 -24.51
N LYS A 53 45.04 -8.48 -24.98
CA LYS A 53 45.32 -7.59 -26.14
C LYS A 53 46.01 -8.15 -27.42
N LYS A 54 45.31 -8.18 -28.56
CA LYS A 54 45.47 -7.19 -29.68
C LYS A 54 44.61 -7.46 -30.93
N ARG A 55 44.38 -6.37 -31.70
CA ARG A 55 43.95 -6.29 -33.12
C ARG A 55 45.18 -5.83 -33.95
N PRO A 56 45.28 -5.99 -35.29
CA PRO A 56 44.57 -5.10 -36.22
C PRO A 56 44.20 -5.77 -37.59
N LEU A 57 44.17 -4.94 -38.66
CA LEU A 57 43.89 -5.16 -40.10
C LEU A 57 44.84 -6.20 -40.77
N SER A 58 44.67 -6.68 -42.02
CA SER A 58 43.98 -6.10 -43.20
C SER A 58 43.38 -7.11 -44.20
N THR A 59 42.84 -6.59 -45.31
CA THR A 59 42.34 -7.27 -46.52
C THR A 59 43.42 -7.95 -47.37
N THR A 60 43.08 -9.08 -48.04
CA THR A 60 43.14 -9.25 -49.52
C THR A 60 42.49 -10.56 -50.00
N VAL A 61 42.19 -10.62 -51.31
CA VAL A 61 41.79 -11.83 -52.06
C VAL A 61 43.03 -12.51 -52.64
N PRO A 62 43.03 -13.83 -52.86
CA PRO A 62 43.81 -14.40 -53.96
C PRO A 62 43.07 -15.49 -54.77
N SER A 63 43.04 -15.31 -56.10
CA SER A 63 43.44 -16.40 -57.01
C SER A 63 44.97 -16.58 -56.89
N THR A 64 45.65 -17.63 -57.35
CA THR A 64 45.53 -18.27 -58.66
C THR A 64 46.36 -19.57 -58.67
N SER A 65 45.77 -20.67 -59.17
CA SER A 65 46.29 -21.61 -60.19
C SER A 65 47.68 -22.29 -60.15
N GLN A 66 47.75 -23.41 -60.89
CA GLN A 66 48.96 -24.12 -61.39
C GLN A 66 49.78 -24.88 -60.33
N ALA A 67 50.47 -25.99 -60.63
CA ALA A 67 50.36 -27.02 -61.69
C ALA A 67 51.11 -28.29 -61.14
N SER A 68 51.53 -29.36 -61.83
CA SER A 68 51.66 -29.70 -63.26
C SER A 68 51.91 -31.21 -63.44
N SER A 69 51.61 -31.75 -64.63
CA SER A 69 52.26 -32.96 -65.21
C SER A 69 52.01 -34.31 -64.47
N SER A 70 52.39 -35.49 -64.98
CA SER A 70 53.04 -35.82 -66.26
C SER A 70 52.64 -37.23 -66.75
N ARG A 71 52.79 -37.49 -68.06
CA ARG A 71 53.03 -38.81 -68.69
C ARG A 71 51.91 -39.89 -68.57
N SER A 72 51.88 -40.94 -69.39
CA SER A 72 52.30 -41.14 -70.79
C SER A 72 51.88 -42.54 -71.27
N LYS A 73 51.80 -42.74 -72.60
CA LYS A 73 51.62 -44.03 -73.30
C LYS A 73 50.20 -44.62 -73.19
N SER A 74 49.46 -45.04 -74.24
CA SER A 74 49.68 -45.39 -75.66
C SER A 74 49.76 -46.89 -75.97
N LEU A 75 48.92 -47.31 -76.93
CA LEU A 75 49.09 -48.40 -77.90
C LEU A 75 48.93 -49.86 -77.44
N PHE A 76 48.63 -50.68 -78.46
CA PHE A 76 48.47 -52.14 -78.50
C PHE A 76 47.27 -52.69 -77.71
N SER A 77 46.30 -53.41 -78.29
CA SER A 77 46.18 -54.24 -79.51
C SER A 77 46.82 -55.64 -79.47
N VAL A 78 45.97 -56.65 -79.57
CA VAL A 78 46.15 -57.88 -80.37
C VAL A 78 44.83 -57.98 -81.16
N GLY A 79 44.78 -58.16 -82.48
CA GLY A 79 45.45 -59.17 -83.31
C GLY A 79 44.50 -60.36 -83.46
N THR A 80 44.19 -60.91 -84.63
CA THR A 80 44.93 -61.05 -85.89
C THR A 80 44.51 -60.06 -87.00
N ARG A 81 45.41 -59.52 -87.84
CA ARG A 81 46.24 -60.15 -88.91
C ARG A 81 45.37 -60.74 -90.06
N SER A 82 45.68 -60.50 -91.35
CA SER A 82 46.88 -59.85 -91.93
C SER A 82 46.69 -59.29 -93.36
N SER A 83 47.64 -58.44 -93.78
CA SER A 83 48.30 -58.41 -95.11
C SER A 83 47.49 -58.23 -96.42
N THR A 84 47.89 -57.39 -97.39
CA THR A 84 48.96 -56.38 -97.41
C THR A 84 48.76 -55.34 -98.51
N ASN A 85 49.34 -54.17 -98.24
CA ASN A 85 49.81 -53.13 -99.15
C ASN A 85 50.11 -53.50 -100.63
N ALA A 86 49.72 -52.54 -101.50
CA ALA A 86 50.58 -51.88 -102.50
C ALA A 86 50.75 -52.41 -103.96
N LYS A 87 50.69 -51.41 -104.86
CA LYS A 87 51.48 -51.19 -106.08
C LYS A 87 51.30 -52.11 -107.32
N ALA A 88 50.56 -51.54 -108.27
CA ALA A 88 51.10 -50.96 -109.51
C ALA A 88 51.24 -51.81 -110.81
N ALA A 89 51.15 -51.05 -111.92
CA ALA A 89 51.76 -51.24 -113.24
C ALA A 89 51.21 -52.29 -114.23
N ALA A 90 50.75 -51.73 -115.36
CA ALA A 90 51.09 -52.16 -116.73
C ALA A 90 50.70 -53.58 -117.23
N ALA A 91 49.50 -53.65 -117.83
CA ALA A 91 49.25 -54.07 -119.21
C ALA A 91 50.15 -55.13 -119.90
N LYS A 92 49.50 -56.16 -120.50
CA LYS A 92 49.56 -56.41 -121.97
C LYS A 92 48.52 -57.41 -122.51
N LYS A 93 48.09 -57.19 -123.76
CA LYS A 93 47.63 -58.23 -124.71
C LYS A 93 48.85 -58.93 -125.33
N PRO A 94 48.76 -60.19 -125.80
CA PRO A 94 48.43 -60.49 -127.22
C PRO A 94 47.20 -61.43 -127.35
N ALA A 95 46.43 -61.54 -128.45
CA ALA A 95 46.72 -61.63 -129.91
C ALA A 95 47.19 -63.05 -130.34
N THR A 96 47.18 -63.46 -131.62
CA THR A 96 46.76 -62.82 -132.91
C THR A 96 45.33 -63.28 -133.34
N SER A 97 44.86 -63.54 -134.58
CA SER A 97 45.28 -63.46 -136.01
C SER A 97 44.03 -63.72 -136.88
N SER A 98 43.88 -63.35 -138.16
CA SER A 98 44.56 -62.38 -139.06
C SER A 98 43.67 -62.11 -140.30
N ALA A 99 43.84 -60.98 -140.98
CA ALA A 99 43.18 -60.68 -142.27
C ALA A 99 43.89 -61.37 -143.47
N PRO A 100 43.45 -61.15 -144.73
CA PRO A 100 44.10 -60.09 -145.51
C PRO A 100 43.14 -59.21 -146.37
N LYS A 101 43.72 -58.28 -147.15
CA LYS A 101 43.06 -57.28 -148.00
C LYS A 101 43.33 -57.56 -149.49
N GLY A 102 42.54 -56.95 -150.39
CA GLY A 102 43.15 -56.09 -151.42
C GLY A 102 42.66 -56.12 -152.87
N ALA A 103 43.00 -55.02 -153.57
CA ALA A 103 43.10 -54.82 -155.03
C ALA A 103 41.81 -54.60 -155.85
N THR A 104 42.00 -54.11 -157.08
CA THR A 104 41.05 -53.33 -157.89
C THR A 104 41.20 -53.58 -159.41
N ALA A 105 40.17 -53.19 -160.17
CA ALA A 105 40.12 -53.12 -161.66
C ALA A 105 40.18 -54.49 -162.40
N PRO A 106 39.94 -54.56 -163.75
CA PRO A 106 39.58 -53.51 -164.72
C PRO A 106 38.28 -53.80 -165.54
N LYS A 107 37.94 -52.92 -166.49
CA LYS A 107 36.90 -53.16 -167.53
C LYS A 107 37.35 -54.23 -168.53
N ARG A 108 36.41 -55.03 -169.05
CA ARG A 108 36.44 -55.66 -170.40
C ARG A 108 35.02 -55.79 -170.99
N ALA A 109 34.93 -56.22 -172.25
CA ALA A 109 33.83 -55.89 -173.17
C ALA A 109 32.57 -56.78 -173.06
N ALA A 110 31.51 -56.38 -173.78
CA ALA A 110 30.16 -56.92 -173.63
C ALA A 110 29.70 -57.76 -174.84
N TRP A 111 29.81 -59.08 -174.74
CA TRP A 111 28.84 -60.07 -175.26
C TRP A 111 29.14 -61.48 -174.70
N ASP A 112 28.14 -62.36 -174.77
CA ASP A 112 27.99 -63.71 -174.18
C ASP A 112 27.22 -63.78 -172.84
N THR A 113 26.35 -64.78 -172.74
CA THR A 113 25.29 -64.93 -171.74
C THR A 113 25.13 -66.36 -171.21
N LYS A 114 25.76 -67.38 -171.82
CA LYS A 114 25.41 -68.78 -171.56
C LYS A 114 25.80 -69.30 -170.16
N GLY A 115 26.85 -68.74 -169.55
CA GLY A 115 27.34 -69.17 -168.23
C GLY A 115 26.50 -68.71 -167.02
N LYS A 116 25.48 -67.87 -167.18
CA LYS A 116 24.76 -67.25 -166.05
C LYS A 116 23.77 -68.16 -165.31
N LEU A 117 23.51 -69.36 -165.79
CA LEU A 117 22.39 -70.19 -165.29
C LEU A 117 22.80 -71.19 -164.18
N GLU A 118 24.05 -71.64 -164.14
CA GLU A 118 24.47 -72.70 -163.20
C GLU A 118 24.84 -72.19 -161.79
N ASP A 119 25.27 -70.94 -161.64
CA ASP A 119 25.58 -70.35 -160.32
C ASP A 119 24.33 -70.00 -159.50
N LEU A 120 23.22 -69.66 -160.16
CA LEU A 120 21.99 -69.23 -159.46
C LEU A 120 21.33 -70.38 -158.69
N THR A 121 21.40 -71.60 -159.23
CA THR A 121 20.84 -72.81 -158.60
C THR A 121 21.49 -73.12 -157.25
N LYS A 122 22.81 -72.88 -157.10
CA LYS A 122 23.54 -73.11 -155.84
C LYS A 122 23.21 -72.11 -154.73
N GLN A 123 22.60 -70.97 -155.04
CA GLN A 123 22.21 -69.98 -154.03
C GLN A 123 20.89 -70.33 -153.31
N PHE A 124 20.04 -71.18 -153.89
CA PHE A 124 18.75 -71.53 -153.26
C PHE A 124 18.88 -72.61 -152.16
N GLU A 125 19.80 -73.56 -152.29
CA GLU A 125 19.97 -74.63 -151.30
C GLU A 125 20.58 -74.15 -149.97
N SER A 126 21.45 -73.14 -150.01
CA SER A 126 22.04 -72.54 -148.81
C SER A 126 20.99 -71.82 -147.96
N PHE A 127 20.14 -71.00 -148.58
CA PHE A 127 19.06 -70.28 -147.90
C PHE A 127 18.08 -71.20 -147.17
N ARG A 128 17.70 -72.34 -147.78
CA ARG A 128 16.79 -73.30 -147.14
C ARG A 128 17.35 -73.90 -145.85
N LYS A 129 18.66 -74.11 -145.75
CA LYS A 129 19.31 -74.62 -144.54
C LYS A 129 19.39 -73.59 -143.41
N GLU A 130 19.43 -72.29 -143.74
CA GLU A 130 19.58 -71.23 -142.74
C GLU A 130 18.27 -70.91 -141.99
N MET A 131 17.11 -71.03 -142.65
CA MET A 131 15.80 -70.78 -142.03
C MET A 131 15.47 -71.78 -140.91
N LEU A 132 15.58 -73.08 -141.19
CA LEU A 132 15.23 -74.14 -140.22
C LEU A 132 16.04 -74.03 -138.92
N ASN A 133 17.28 -73.54 -139.01
CA ASN A 133 18.15 -73.38 -137.85
C ASN A 133 17.78 -72.17 -136.97
N LYS A 134 17.10 -71.16 -137.52
CA LYS A 134 16.64 -69.97 -136.78
C LYS A 134 15.33 -70.23 -136.03
N GLU A 135 14.46 -71.08 -136.57
CA GLU A 135 13.17 -71.41 -135.97
C GLU A 135 13.32 -72.25 -134.68
N ASN A 136 14.18 -73.28 -134.69
CA ASN A 136 14.49 -74.06 -133.49
C ASN A 136 15.14 -73.22 -132.37
N MET A 137 15.95 -72.22 -132.71
CA MET A 137 16.52 -71.31 -131.70
C MET A 137 15.48 -70.37 -131.08
N ALA A 138 14.37 -70.06 -131.78
CA ALA A 138 13.33 -69.20 -131.24
C ALA A 138 12.52 -69.90 -130.14
N GLN A 139 12.13 -71.17 -130.34
CA GLN A 139 11.37 -71.93 -129.35
C GLN A 139 12.14 -72.10 -128.02
N GLN A 140 13.44 -72.42 -128.10
CA GLN A 140 14.28 -72.62 -126.90
C GLN A 140 14.42 -71.35 -126.02
N VAL A 141 14.26 -70.16 -126.60
CA VAL A 141 14.35 -68.87 -125.87
C VAL A 141 13.03 -68.51 -125.18
N VAL A 142 11.88 -68.97 -125.67
CA VAL A 142 10.57 -68.73 -125.03
C VAL A 142 10.48 -69.54 -123.74
N GLU A 143 10.76 -70.84 -123.80
CA GLU A 143 10.61 -71.74 -122.64
C GLU A 143 11.59 -71.41 -121.50
N GLN A 144 12.76 -70.83 -121.81
CA GLN A 144 13.68 -70.27 -120.80
C GLN A 144 13.16 -68.99 -120.13
N LYS A 145 12.31 -68.20 -120.80
CA LYS A 145 11.72 -66.98 -120.21
C LYS A 145 10.58 -67.30 -119.26
N ASP A 146 9.69 -68.22 -119.63
CA ASP A 146 8.50 -68.53 -118.83
C ASP A 146 8.91 -69.17 -117.48
N GLN A 147 9.94 -70.03 -117.49
CA GLN A 147 10.54 -70.57 -116.25
C GLN A 147 11.20 -69.49 -115.37
N ALA A 148 11.72 -68.40 -115.96
CA ALA A 148 12.31 -67.29 -115.20
C ALA A 148 11.23 -66.39 -114.55
N ILE A 149 10.10 -66.15 -115.24
CA ILE A 149 9.00 -65.32 -114.74
C ILE A 149 8.38 -65.94 -113.49
N VAL A 150 7.95 -67.21 -113.55
CA VAL A 150 7.32 -67.92 -112.41
C VAL A 150 8.21 -67.92 -111.17
N LYS A 151 9.53 -68.00 -111.37
CA LYS A 151 10.50 -67.99 -110.27
C LYS A 151 10.59 -66.63 -109.58
N ILE A 152 10.64 -65.54 -110.35
CA ILE A 152 10.63 -64.17 -109.83
C ILE A 152 9.31 -63.86 -109.12
N GLU A 153 8.18 -64.32 -109.65
CA GLU A 153 6.86 -64.13 -109.02
C GLU A 153 6.77 -64.86 -107.66
N CYS A 154 7.33 -66.07 -107.55
CA CYS A 154 7.40 -66.82 -106.30
C CYS A 154 8.29 -66.11 -105.26
N GLU A 155 9.53 -65.76 -105.64
CA GLU A 155 10.50 -65.10 -104.77
C GLU A 155 9.98 -63.72 -104.27
N MET A 156 9.31 -62.95 -105.14
CA MET A 156 8.70 -61.66 -104.79
C MET A 156 7.46 -61.81 -103.88
N SER A 157 6.66 -62.87 -104.08
CA SER A 157 5.52 -63.19 -103.21
C SER A 157 5.95 -63.55 -101.79
N GLU A 158 7.01 -64.35 -101.65
CA GLU A 158 7.57 -64.71 -100.34
C GLU A 158 8.14 -63.50 -99.60
N GLN A 159 8.90 -62.63 -100.29
CA GLN A 159 9.38 -61.37 -99.70
C GLN A 159 8.23 -60.47 -99.26
N LEU A 160 7.17 -60.35 -100.05
CA LEU A 160 5.98 -59.57 -99.70
C LEU A 160 5.24 -60.14 -98.47
N GLN A 161 5.14 -61.47 -98.34
CA GLN A 161 4.59 -62.09 -97.13
C GLN A 161 5.47 -61.91 -95.91
N SER A 162 6.80 -61.98 -96.07
CA SER A 162 7.76 -61.75 -94.98
C SER A 162 7.61 -60.34 -94.42
N ALA A 163 7.71 -59.33 -95.30
CA ALA A 163 7.60 -57.92 -94.92
C ALA A 163 6.23 -57.59 -94.28
N LYS A 164 5.13 -58.18 -94.76
CA LYS A 164 3.80 -58.02 -94.14
C LYS A 164 3.76 -58.57 -92.71
N LYS A 165 4.28 -59.78 -92.48
CA LYS A 165 4.34 -60.40 -91.13
C LYS A 165 5.24 -59.59 -90.18
N GLU A 166 6.29 -58.97 -90.69
CA GLU A 166 7.18 -58.10 -89.92
C GLU A 166 6.51 -56.76 -89.57
N CYS A 167 5.81 -56.13 -90.51
CA CYS A 167 5.00 -54.95 -90.26
C CYS A 167 3.86 -55.20 -89.25
N GLU A 168 3.21 -56.36 -89.29
CA GLU A 168 2.19 -56.72 -88.29
C GLU A 168 2.77 -56.92 -86.89
N LYS A 169 3.95 -57.58 -86.77
CA LYS A 169 4.66 -57.68 -85.50
C LYS A 169 5.01 -56.30 -84.93
N LEU A 170 5.69 -55.47 -85.72
CA LEU A 170 6.09 -54.12 -85.31
C LEU A 170 4.88 -53.24 -84.94
N LYS A 171 3.76 -53.38 -85.66
CA LYS A 171 2.50 -52.70 -85.32
C LYS A 171 1.95 -53.18 -83.97
N ASN A 172 1.93 -54.48 -83.72
CA ASN A 172 1.43 -55.05 -82.48
C ASN A 172 2.33 -54.68 -81.28
N GLU A 173 3.65 -54.71 -81.46
CA GLU A 173 4.63 -54.23 -80.46
C GLU A 173 4.48 -52.73 -80.17
N LEU A 174 4.24 -51.91 -81.19
CA LEU A 174 3.96 -50.48 -81.05
C LEU A 174 2.65 -50.25 -80.28
N GLN A 175 1.58 -50.99 -80.62
CA GLN A 175 0.29 -50.89 -79.93
C GLN A 175 0.41 -51.33 -78.46
N GLN A 176 1.13 -52.43 -78.18
CA GLN A 176 1.39 -52.88 -76.80
C GLN A 176 2.14 -51.81 -76.01
N LYS A 177 3.29 -51.32 -76.50
CA LYS A 177 4.04 -50.26 -75.82
C LYS A 177 3.25 -48.97 -75.64
N ASN A 178 2.41 -48.61 -76.61
CA ASN A 178 1.53 -47.47 -76.47
C ASN A 178 0.53 -47.69 -75.33
N THR A 179 -0.10 -48.87 -75.21
CA THR A 179 -0.97 -49.17 -74.06
C THR A 179 -0.24 -49.23 -72.72
N GLU A 180 1.01 -49.72 -72.69
CA GLU A 180 1.86 -49.71 -71.49
C GLU A 180 2.13 -48.27 -71.03
N PHE A 181 2.53 -47.38 -71.95
CA PHE A 181 2.72 -45.95 -71.65
C PHE A 181 1.41 -45.22 -71.30
N GLU A 182 0.27 -45.61 -71.88
CA GLU A 182 -1.05 -45.05 -71.54
C GLU A 182 -1.39 -45.33 -70.07
N VAL A 183 -1.19 -46.58 -69.62
CA VAL A 183 -1.40 -47.03 -68.23
C VAL A 183 -0.38 -46.41 -67.28
N GLU A 184 0.90 -46.35 -67.65
CA GLU A 184 1.94 -45.72 -66.83
C GLU A 184 1.65 -44.23 -66.63
N ARG A 185 1.28 -43.51 -67.71
CA ARG A 185 0.85 -42.11 -67.65
C ARG A 185 -0.37 -41.91 -66.75
N GLU A 186 -1.37 -42.78 -66.82
CA GLU A 186 -2.51 -42.73 -65.89
C GLU A 186 -2.09 -42.91 -64.43
N SER A 187 -1.13 -43.81 -64.16
CA SER A 187 -0.62 -44.02 -62.80
C SER A 187 0.10 -42.77 -62.27
N PHE A 188 0.91 -42.11 -63.10
CA PHE A 188 1.56 -40.85 -62.74
C PHE A 188 0.57 -39.70 -62.59
N VAL A 189 -0.50 -39.62 -63.40
CA VAL A 189 -1.57 -38.61 -63.26
C VAL A 189 -2.33 -38.80 -61.94
N LYS A 190 -2.62 -40.04 -61.53
CA LYS A 190 -3.20 -40.34 -60.21
C LYS A 190 -2.25 -39.91 -59.08
N LYS A 191 -0.95 -40.27 -59.18
CA LYS A 191 0.10 -39.86 -58.23
C LYS A 191 0.23 -38.34 -58.08
N LEU A 192 0.20 -37.62 -59.20
CA LEU A 192 0.27 -36.15 -59.24
C LEU A 192 -0.98 -35.48 -58.66
N LYS A 193 -2.15 -36.14 -58.68
CA LYS A 193 -3.35 -35.66 -58.02
C LYS A 193 -3.27 -35.90 -56.51
N GLU A 194 -2.94 -37.11 -56.07
CA GLU A 194 -2.71 -37.46 -54.66
C GLU A 194 -1.75 -36.46 -53.98
N LEU A 195 -0.59 -36.21 -54.60
CA LEU A 195 0.42 -35.28 -54.08
C LEU A 195 -0.03 -33.81 -54.12
N LYS A 196 -0.96 -33.42 -55.00
CA LYS A 196 -1.56 -32.07 -54.99
C LYS A 196 -2.56 -31.92 -53.85
N ASP A 197 -3.45 -32.89 -53.70
CA ASP A 197 -4.50 -32.88 -52.67
C ASP A 197 -3.85 -32.94 -51.26
N GLU A 198 -2.75 -33.70 -51.10
CA GLU A 198 -1.92 -33.72 -49.88
C GLU A 198 -1.19 -32.39 -49.65
N ASN A 199 -0.60 -31.76 -50.67
CA ASN A 199 0.01 -30.43 -50.53
C ASN A 199 -0.99 -29.36 -50.12
N ALA A 200 -2.22 -29.39 -50.65
CA ALA A 200 -3.28 -28.46 -50.25
C ALA A 200 -3.66 -28.65 -48.77
N ALA A 201 -3.89 -29.89 -48.33
CA ALA A 201 -4.19 -30.18 -46.93
C ALA A 201 -3.05 -29.80 -45.97
N LEU A 202 -1.79 -29.89 -46.41
CA LEU A 202 -0.63 -29.41 -45.65
C LEU A 202 -0.54 -27.88 -45.62
N GLN A 203 -0.93 -27.18 -46.70
CA GLN A 203 -1.00 -25.71 -46.74
C GLN A 203 -2.08 -25.16 -45.80
N ASP A 204 -3.30 -25.71 -45.82
CA ASP A 204 -4.38 -25.32 -44.91
C ASP A 204 -3.98 -25.51 -43.45
N LYS A 205 -3.34 -26.65 -43.13
CA LYS A 205 -2.85 -26.97 -41.79
C LYS A 205 -1.71 -26.04 -41.36
N LEU A 206 -0.82 -25.66 -42.28
CA LEU A 206 0.24 -24.69 -42.04
C LEU A 206 -0.32 -23.29 -41.79
N GLU A 207 -1.36 -22.87 -42.50
CA GLU A 207 -2.02 -21.57 -42.25
C GLU A 207 -2.72 -21.55 -40.89
N LEU A 208 -3.46 -22.61 -40.52
CA LEU A 208 -4.09 -22.73 -39.21
C LEU A 208 -3.07 -22.63 -38.05
N VAL A 209 -1.95 -23.35 -38.14
CA VAL A 209 -0.87 -23.30 -37.13
C VAL A 209 -0.22 -21.91 -37.08
N ASN A 210 -0.01 -21.26 -38.23
CA ASN A 210 0.48 -19.88 -38.27
C ASN A 210 -0.52 -18.89 -37.65
N GLN A 211 -1.83 -19.11 -37.81
CA GLN A 211 -2.87 -18.28 -37.19
C GLN A 211 -2.89 -18.45 -35.67
N GLN A 212 -2.81 -19.68 -35.16
CA GLN A 212 -2.67 -19.98 -33.73
C GLN A 212 -1.41 -19.33 -33.14
N LEU A 213 -0.25 -19.55 -33.75
CA LEU A 213 1.02 -18.96 -33.32
C LEU A 213 0.96 -17.42 -33.26
N ARG A 214 0.31 -16.77 -34.24
CA ARG A 214 0.07 -15.31 -34.22
C ARG A 214 -0.82 -14.86 -33.05
N THR A 215 -1.77 -15.68 -32.59
CA THR A 215 -2.60 -15.36 -31.42
C THR A 215 -1.84 -15.53 -30.10
N GLU A 216 -1.04 -16.59 -29.94
CA GLU A 216 -0.18 -16.81 -28.77
C GLU A 216 0.92 -15.74 -28.65
N GLN A 217 1.53 -15.35 -29.78
CA GLN A 217 2.50 -14.25 -29.83
C GLN A 217 1.87 -12.92 -29.35
N LYS A 218 0.64 -12.61 -29.78
CA LYS A 218 -0.09 -11.42 -29.28
C LYS A 218 -0.41 -11.52 -27.78
N MET A 219 -0.84 -12.69 -27.30
CA MET A 219 -1.18 -12.89 -25.90
C MET A 219 0.06 -12.77 -24.99
N SER A 220 1.18 -13.40 -25.36
CA SER A 220 2.45 -13.29 -24.63
C SER A 220 3.04 -11.88 -24.68
N ALA A 221 2.87 -11.15 -25.78
CA ALA A 221 3.24 -9.73 -25.86
C ALA A 221 2.42 -8.84 -24.91
N LYS A 222 1.11 -9.12 -24.73
CA LYS A 222 0.29 -8.41 -23.74
C LYS A 222 0.71 -8.77 -22.30
N LEU A 223 0.86 -10.06 -22.01
CA LEU A 223 1.26 -10.51 -20.67
C LEU A 223 2.59 -9.92 -20.21
N ARG A 224 3.56 -9.73 -21.12
CA ARG A 224 4.84 -9.05 -20.86
C ARG A 224 4.71 -7.53 -20.59
N LEU A 225 3.66 -6.89 -21.10
CA LEU A 225 3.33 -5.50 -20.73
C LEU A 225 2.68 -5.48 -19.33
N ASP A 226 1.64 -6.29 -19.13
CA ASP A 226 0.93 -6.41 -17.84
C ASP A 226 1.91 -6.75 -16.69
N GLU A 227 2.88 -7.67 -16.92
CA GLU A 227 3.96 -8.04 -15.98
C GLU A 227 4.91 -6.86 -15.67
N LYS A 228 5.32 -6.11 -16.70
CA LYS A 228 6.23 -4.97 -16.55
C LYS A 228 5.57 -3.82 -15.78
N ASP A 229 4.32 -3.52 -16.09
CA ASP A 229 3.57 -2.46 -15.44
C ASP A 229 3.30 -2.82 -13.97
N LEU A 230 2.90 -4.07 -13.69
CA LEU A 230 2.75 -4.58 -12.31
C LEU A 230 4.06 -4.50 -11.52
N LYS A 231 5.22 -4.75 -12.15
CA LYS A 231 6.52 -4.62 -11.50
C LYS A 231 6.85 -3.16 -11.12
N LEU A 232 6.60 -2.20 -12.01
CA LEU A 232 6.75 -0.77 -11.69
C LEU A 232 5.82 -0.35 -10.54
N ASP A 233 4.60 -0.90 -10.53
CA ASP A 233 3.59 -0.67 -9.50
C ASP A 233 3.97 -1.28 -8.13
N LEU A 234 4.76 -2.36 -8.11
CA LEU A 234 5.37 -2.91 -6.90
C LEU A 234 6.55 -2.06 -6.42
N GLU A 235 7.47 -1.68 -7.30
CA GLU A 235 8.61 -0.83 -6.97
C GLU A 235 8.15 0.53 -6.40
N ALA A 236 7.06 1.11 -6.93
CA ALA A 236 6.44 2.33 -6.38
C ALA A 236 5.85 2.13 -4.96
N ARG A 237 5.23 0.97 -4.70
CA ARG A 237 4.69 0.63 -3.37
C ARG A 237 5.80 0.39 -2.35
N ASP A 238 6.85 -0.34 -2.69
CA ASP A 238 7.98 -0.59 -1.79
C ASP A 238 8.69 0.71 -1.39
N ASN A 239 8.93 1.62 -2.35
CA ASN A 239 9.46 2.96 -2.04
C ASN A 239 8.55 3.73 -1.07
N THR A 240 7.22 3.62 -1.23
CA THR A 240 6.23 4.26 -0.35
C THR A 240 6.25 3.62 1.06
N ILE A 241 6.39 2.30 1.15
CA ILE A 241 6.49 1.57 2.42
C ILE A 241 7.78 1.97 3.16
N GLN A 242 8.93 2.01 2.47
CA GLN A 242 10.20 2.44 3.08
C GLN A 242 10.13 3.88 3.61
N GLN A 243 9.52 4.82 2.86
CA GLN A 243 9.29 6.19 3.33
C GLN A 243 8.35 6.28 4.54
N ASN A 244 7.42 5.34 4.70
CA ASN A 244 6.52 5.33 5.85
C ASN A 244 7.16 4.65 7.07
N LEU A 245 7.98 3.60 6.87
CA LEU A 245 8.78 2.98 7.93
C LEU A 245 9.77 3.97 8.56
N SER A 246 10.45 4.80 7.75
CA SER A 246 11.37 5.82 8.28
C SER A 246 10.65 6.94 9.04
N LYS A 247 9.45 7.35 8.60
CA LYS A 247 8.57 8.28 9.36
C LYS A 247 8.12 7.65 10.69
N ILE A 248 7.72 6.37 10.70
CA ILE A 248 7.30 5.66 11.91
C ILE A 248 8.46 5.57 12.90
N ALA A 249 9.68 5.21 12.46
CA ALA A 249 10.86 5.21 13.31
C ALA A 249 11.18 6.61 13.89
N GLY A 250 11.09 7.66 13.07
CA GLY A 250 11.29 9.04 13.54
C GLY A 250 10.21 9.53 14.53
N LEU A 251 8.98 9.02 14.43
CA LEU A 251 7.91 9.28 15.39
C LEU A 251 8.12 8.49 16.69
N ASP A 252 8.53 7.23 16.62
CA ASP A 252 8.81 6.36 17.77
C ASP A 252 9.96 6.92 18.64
N THR A 253 11.03 7.43 18.03
CA THR A 253 12.08 8.17 18.76
C THR A 253 11.52 9.39 19.47
N ARG A 254 10.71 10.21 18.78
CA ARG A 254 10.11 11.43 19.37
C ARG A 254 9.10 11.14 20.48
N VAL A 255 8.38 10.03 20.41
CA VAL A 255 7.50 9.57 21.50
C VAL A 255 8.34 9.29 22.75
N LYS A 256 9.44 8.54 22.61
CA LYS A 256 10.35 8.22 23.74
C LYS A 256 11.04 9.45 24.33
N GLU A 257 11.43 10.41 23.48
CA GLU A 257 11.93 11.72 23.92
C GLU A 257 10.87 12.48 24.74
N CYS A 258 9.62 12.54 24.27
CA CYS A 258 8.52 13.17 25.00
C CYS A 258 8.15 12.43 26.29
N GLU A 259 8.16 11.09 26.30
CA GLU A 259 7.92 10.28 27.50
C GLU A 259 8.99 10.54 28.58
N GLY A 260 10.27 10.59 28.19
CA GLY A 260 11.37 10.95 29.11
C GLY A 260 11.19 12.32 29.75
N VAL A 261 10.88 13.34 28.94
CA VAL A 261 10.61 14.71 29.42
C VAL A 261 9.36 14.76 30.32
N ILE A 262 8.34 13.93 30.06
CA ILE A 262 7.15 13.86 30.92
C ILE A 262 7.48 13.28 32.30
N GLU A 263 8.32 12.24 32.41
CA GLU A 263 8.73 11.71 33.72
C GLU A 263 9.67 12.67 34.47
N GLU A 264 10.55 13.38 33.77
CA GLU A 264 11.38 14.44 34.37
C GLU A 264 10.51 15.58 34.94
N LEU A 265 9.59 16.12 34.15
CA LEU A 265 8.66 17.18 34.59
C LEU A 265 7.72 16.74 35.73
N LYS A 266 7.33 15.46 35.79
CA LYS A 266 6.58 14.92 36.95
C LYS A 266 7.42 14.95 38.22
N ARG A 267 8.69 14.52 38.14
CA ARG A 267 9.63 14.50 39.27
C ARG A 267 9.86 15.91 39.80
N ASP A 268 10.14 16.87 38.91
CA ASP A 268 10.34 18.28 39.25
C ASP A 268 9.08 18.89 39.89
N LYS A 269 7.89 18.59 39.35
CA LYS A 269 6.62 19.09 39.90
C LYS A 269 6.36 18.55 41.31
N LEU A 270 6.72 17.31 41.61
CA LEU A 270 6.61 16.72 42.95
C LEU A 270 7.61 17.34 43.93
N GLU A 271 8.86 17.55 43.49
CA GLU A 271 9.90 18.23 44.27
C GLU A 271 9.47 19.66 44.66
N HIS A 272 8.96 20.44 43.70
CA HIS A 272 8.45 21.79 43.95
C HIS A 272 7.18 21.83 44.84
N GLU A 273 6.32 20.82 44.82
CA GLU A 273 5.18 20.74 45.76
C GLU A 273 5.65 20.45 47.20
N TYR A 274 6.70 19.63 47.38
CA TYR A 274 7.33 19.44 48.68
C TYR A 274 8.02 20.72 49.18
N GLU A 275 8.74 21.43 48.30
CA GLU A 275 9.29 22.76 48.60
C GLU A 275 8.19 23.76 48.97
N ARG A 276 7.07 23.79 48.22
CA ARG A 276 5.93 24.67 48.52
C ARG A 276 5.34 24.37 49.90
N ARG A 277 5.11 23.10 50.27
CA ARG A 277 4.61 22.73 51.62
C ARG A 277 5.54 23.25 52.71
N LYS A 278 6.85 23.05 52.53
CA LYS A 278 7.89 23.50 53.48
C LYS A 278 7.91 25.03 53.61
N LEU A 279 7.99 25.76 52.49
CA LEU A 279 8.01 27.22 52.47
C LEU A 279 6.71 27.82 53.01
N HIS A 280 5.56 27.22 52.68
CA HIS A 280 4.25 27.63 53.19
C HIS A 280 4.17 27.50 54.71
N ASN A 281 4.62 26.37 55.27
CA ASN A 281 4.69 26.20 56.72
C ASN A 281 5.63 27.24 57.38
N THR A 282 6.84 27.45 56.85
CA THR A 282 7.75 28.49 57.36
C THR A 282 7.13 29.89 57.31
N ILE A 283 6.36 30.22 56.26
CA ILE A 283 5.61 31.49 56.19
C ILE A 283 4.51 31.56 57.25
N GLN A 284 3.82 30.44 57.55
CA GLN A 284 2.81 30.43 58.61
C GLN A 284 3.42 30.57 60.01
N GLU A 285 4.56 29.92 60.27
CA GLU A 285 5.32 30.05 61.53
C GLU A 285 5.83 31.49 61.72
N LEU A 286 6.39 32.11 60.68
CA LEU A 286 6.85 33.51 60.72
C LEU A 286 5.70 34.53 60.85
N LYS A 287 4.52 34.23 60.31
CA LYS A 287 3.27 34.97 60.56
C LYS A 287 2.66 34.66 61.95
N GLY A 288 3.26 33.77 62.74
CA GLY A 288 2.73 33.32 64.04
C GLY A 288 1.67 32.22 63.91
N ASN A 289 1.73 31.23 64.82
CA ASN A 289 0.83 30.08 64.87
C ASN A 289 -0.54 30.40 65.49
N ILE A 290 -0.64 31.50 66.22
CA ILE A 290 -1.88 32.07 66.75
C ILE A 290 -1.98 33.49 66.20
N ARG A 291 -3.12 33.84 65.61
CA ARG A 291 -3.38 35.17 65.05
C ARG A 291 -4.76 35.65 65.49
N VAL A 292 -4.87 36.93 65.78
CA VAL A 292 -6.11 37.58 66.23
C VAL A 292 -6.46 38.68 65.24
N PHE A 293 -7.53 38.45 64.47
CA PHE A 293 -8.09 39.43 63.55
C PHE A 293 -9.28 40.16 64.19
N CYS A 294 -9.31 41.48 64.12
CA CYS A 294 -10.49 42.27 64.43
C CYS A 294 -11.34 42.45 63.18
N ARG A 295 -12.68 42.41 63.30
CA ARG A 295 -13.61 42.77 62.22
C ARG A 295 -14.68 43.72 62.76
N VAL A 296 -14.74 44.93 62.22
CA VAL A 296 -15.84 45.87 62.47
C VAL A 296 -16.92 45.65 61.41
N ARG A 297 -18.08 45.12 61.79
CA ARG A 297 -19.19 44.96 60.82
C ARG A 297 -19.73 46.34 60.38
N PRO A 298 -20.29 46.48 59.17
CA PRO A 298 -21.07 47.65 58.79
C PRO A 298 -22.21 47.91 59.78
N CYS A 299 -22.58 49.18 59.98
CA CYS A 299 -23.79 49.55 60.70
C CYS A 299 -25.04 49.08 59.93
N LEU A 300 -26.02 48.55 60.66
CA LEU A 300 -27.32 48.14 60.16
C LEU A 300 -28.35 49.21 60.49
N PRO A 301 -29.47 49.33 59.74
CA PRO A 301 -30.55 50.28 60.06
C PRO A 301 -31.15 50.12 61.47
N SER A 302 -30.94 48.97 62.12
CA SER A 302 -31.34 48.68 63.50
C SER A 302 -30.45 49.31 64.57
N ASP A 303 -29.26 49.80 64.23
CA ASP A 303 -28.23 50.20 65.21
C ASP A 303 -28.29 51.70 65.56
N GLY A 304 -29.14 52.47 64.89
CA GLY A 304 -29.24 53.93 64.99
C GLY A 304 -28.12 54.67 64.24
N GLU A 305 -28.19 56.00 64.26
CA GLU A 305 -27.04 56.84 63.89
C GLU A 305 -25.98 56.75 64.98
N GLN A 306 -24.77 56.34 64.62
CA GLN A 306 -23.63 56.25 65.53
C GLN A 306 -22.61 57.32 65.18
N GLU A 307 -22.18 58.09 66.19
CA GLU A 307 -21.02 58.98 66.07
C GLU A 307 -19.74 58.16 65.82
N ASN A 308 -18.64 58.84 65.47
CA ASN A 308 -17.35 58.21 65.15
C ASN A 308 -16.64 57.60 66.39
N ILE A 309 -17.20 56.52 66.91
CA ILE A 309 -16.77 55.77 68.10
C ILE A 309 -15.49 54.96 67.84
N TYR A 310 -15.19 54.64 66.58
CA TYR A 310 -14.01 53.89 66.17
C TYR A 310 -13.23 54.64 65.08
N SER A 311 -11.90 54.62 65.20
CA SER A 311 -11.00 55.14 64.16
C SER A 311 -9.86 54.16 63.90
N TYR A 312 -9.39 54.11 62.66
CA TYR A 312 -8.27 53.29 62.21
C TYR A 312 -7.04 54.21 62.05
N PRO A 313 -6.17 54.34 63.06
CA PRO A 313 -5.07 55.32 63.04
C PRO A 313 -3.85 54.86 62.22
N ASP A 314 -3.91 53.68 61.62
CA ASP A 314 -2.76 52.95 61.09
C ASP A 314 -3.03 52.48 59.65
N ILE A 315 -2.12 52.83 58.73
CA ILE A 315 -2.19 52.46 57.31
C ILE A 315 -2.02 50.94 57.15
N ASP A 316 -1.23 50.31 58.03
CA ASP A 316 -0.95 48.86 57.99
C ASP A 316 -2.14 48.00 58.44
N GLN A 317 -3.30 48.60 58.74
CA GLN A 317 -4.51 47.92 59.22
C GLN A 317 -4.28 47.06 60.49
N LYS A 318 -3.37 47.43 61.39
CA LYS A 318 -3.06 46.64 62.61
C LYS A 318 -3.60 47.23 63.91
N LYS A 319 -4.18 48.43 63.88
CA LYS A 319 -4.65 49.12 65.08
C LYS A 319 -6.07 49.65 64.91
N ILE A 320 -6.81 49.66 66.02
CA ILE A 320 -8.11 50.30 66.14
C ILE A 320 -8.17 51.07 67.46
N SER A 321 -8.62 52.32 67.38
CA SER A 321 -8.83 53.19 68.53
C SER A 321 -10.32 53.34 68.78
N LEU A 322 -10.78 52.93 69.96
CA LEU A 322 -12.15 53.17 70.41
C LEU A 322 -12.21 54.46 71.24
N THR A 323 -13.02 55.41 70.79
CA THR A 323 -13.26 56.70 71.44
C THR A 323 -14.61 56.65 72.13
N LYS A 324 -14.63 56.68 73.47
CA LYS A 324 -15.85 56.58 74.26
C LYS A 324 -16.49 57.97 74.42
N PRO A 325 -17.68 58.25 73.85
CA PRO A 325 -18.41 59.47 74.19
C PRO A 325 -18.78 59.43 75.67
N LEU A 326 -18.52 60.52 76.38
CA LEU A 326 -18.83 60.60 77.81
C LEU A 326 -20.35 60.67 78.00
N SER A 327 -20.90 59.70 78.73
CA SER A 327 -22.31 59.68 79.12
C SER A 327 -22.66 60.93 79.91
N PHE A 328 -23.72 61.63 79.49
CA PHE A 328 -24.12 62.92 80.04
C PHE A 328 -24.69 62.78 81.47
N ASN A 329 -23.85 62.87 82.49
CA ASN A 329 -24.23 63.07 83.88
C ASN A 329 -23.09 63.72 84.70
N GLU A 330 -23.49 64.47 85.74
CA GLU A 330 -22.66 65.10 86.78
C GLU A 330 -21.65 66.19 86.36
N THR A 331 -22.20 67.38 86.09
CA THR A 331 -21.80 68.64 86.77
C THR A 331 -20.32 69.11 86.65
N ALA A 332 -19.73 69.06 85.45
CA ALA A 332 -18.48 69.78 85.15
C ALA A 332 -18.76 71.22 84.68
N ILE A 333 -18.54 72.22 85.54
CA ILE A 333 -18.83 73.65 85.29
C ILE A 333 -17.84 74.34 84.32
N ASN A 334 -16.71 73.67 83.97
CA ASN A 334 -15.67 74.25 83.13
C ASN A 334 -15.65 73.63 81.73
N GLU A 335 -15.88 74.47 80.71
CA GLU A 335 -16.07 74.09 79.31
C GLU A 335 -14.79 73.59 78.60
N THR A 336 -13.61 73.84 79.19
CA THR A 336 -12.29 73.76 78.54
C THR A 336 -11.59 72.39 78.56
N LEU A 337 -12.07 71.40 79.33
CA LEU A 337 -11.38 70.10 79.50
C LEU A 337 -12.32 68.87 79.45
N ARG A 338 -13.07 68.72 78.36
CA ARG A 338 -13.75 67.45 78.04
C ARG A 338 -12.72 66.37 77.66
N LYS A 339 -12.22 65.64 78.65
CA LYS A 339 -11.19 64.61 78.48
C LYS A 339 -11.78 63.29 77.97
N THR A 340 -11.98 63.18 76.65
CA THR A 340 -12.49 61.97 76.01
C THR A 340 -11.57 60.76 76.23
N GLU A 341 -12.12 59.64 76.68
CA GLU A 341 -11.36 58.39 76.84
C GLU A 341 -11.14 57.72 75.49
N LYS A 342 -9.88 57.40 75.19
CA LYS A 342 -9.46 56.60 74.02
C LYS A 342 -8.82 55.30 74.47
N PHE A 343 -9.18 54.21 73.80
CA PHE A 343 -8.67 52.86 74.06
C PHE A 343 -8.10 52.30 72.77
N ASP A 344 -6.76 52.18 72.71
CA ASP A 344 -6.05 51.70 71.53
C ASP A 344 -5.80 50.19 71.64
N PHE A 345 -6.17 49.44 70.60
CA PHE A 345 -5.97 47.99 70.51
C PHE A 345 -5.14 47.66 69.27
N SER A 346 -4.26 46.67 69.38
CA SER A 346 -3.43 46.16 68.29
C SER A 346 -3.76 44.69 68.00
N PHE A 347 -3.77 44.34 66.73
CA PHE A 347 -4.17 43.03 66.18
C PHE A 347 -3.27 42.67 65.00
N ASP A 348 -3.27 41.40 64.57
CA ASP A 348 -2.52 40.98 63.39
C ASP A 348 -3.07 41.60 62.10
N LYS A 349 -4.40 41.80 62.06
CA LYS A 349 -5.13 42.59 61.07
C LYS A 349 -6.46 43.09 61.62
N VAL A 350 -6.90 44.26 61.16
CA VAL A 350 -8.16 44.93 61.49
C VAL A 350 -8.93 45.14 60.19
N PHE A 351 -9.99 44.37 59.99
CA PHE A 351 -10.95 44.56 58.94
C PHE A 351 -11.95 45.65 59.35
N ASP A 352 -12.05 46.68 58.53
CA ASP A 352 -12.95 47.83 58.71
C ASP A 352 -14.38 47.50 58.24
N GLN A 353 -15.23 48.53 58.16
CA GLN A 353 -16.61 48.38 57.69
C GLN A 353 -16.76 48.26 56.17
N SER A 354 -15.75 48.60 55.36
CA SER A 354 -15.75 48.34 53.92
C SER A 354 -15.31 46.92 53.55
N SER A 355 -14.52 46.26 54.42
CA SER A 355 -13.96 44.92 54.24
C SER A 355 -15.01 43.82 53.96
N GLY A 356 -14.92 43.24 52.76
CA GLY A 356 -15.77 42.18 52.26
C GLY A 356 -15.46 40.79 52.83
N GLN A 357 -16.26 39.81 52.41
CA GLN A 357 -16.04 38.39 52.78
C GLN A 357 -14.85 37.78 52.03
N SER A 358 -14.52 38.32 50.86
CA SER A 358 -13.31 38.01 50.08
C SER A 358 -12.04 38.32 50.85
N ASP A 359 -11.95 39.53 51.39
CA ASP A 359 -10.72 40.13 51.91
C ASP A 359 -10.33 39.49 53.26
N ILE A 360 -11.34 39.05 54.01
CA ILE A 360 -11.21 38.23 55.22
C ILE A 360 -10.81 36.79 54.86
N PHE A 361 -11.37 36.24 53.78
CA PHE A 361 -11.01 34.92 53.32
C PHE A 361 -9.60 34.86 52.74
N GLU A 362 -9.07 35.95 52.18
CA GLU A 362 -7.72 36.02 51.63
C GLU A 362 -6.64 35.66 52.67
N GLU A 363 -6.69 36.25 53.88
CA GLU A 363 -5.76 35.88 54.97
C GLU A 363 -5.99 34.45 55.49
N ILE A 364 -7.26 33.99 55.50
CA ILE A 364 -7.64 32.67 56.00
C ILE A 364 -7.29 31.56 55.01
N SER A 365 -7.25 31.84 53.70
CA SER A 365 -6.95 30.88 52.63
C SER A 365 -5.61 30.18 52.82
N GLN A 366 -4.64 30.87 53.45
CA GLN A 366 -3.33 30.32 53.78
C GLN A 366 -3.42 29.25 54.87
N LEU A 367 -4.30 29.43 55.85
CA LEU A 367 -4.59 28.41 56.87
C LEU A 367 -5.38 27.24 56.27
N VAL A 368 -6.29 27.49 55.33
CA VAL A 368 -7.00 26.43 54.59
C VAL A 368 -6.02 25.57 53.80
N GLN A 369 -4.99 26.16 53.18
CA GLN A 369 -3.92 25.40 52.53
C GLN A 369 -3.07 24.61 53.53
N SER A 370 -2.81 25.13 54.74
CA SER A 370 -2.13 24.36 55.79
C SER A 370 -2.91 23.11 56.21
N ALA A 371 -4.24 23.15 56.19
CA ALA A 371 -5.08 21.98 56.46
C ALA A 371 -5.01 20.90 55.36
N LEU A 372 -4.84 21.29 54.09
CA LEU A 372 -4.55 20.36 52.98
C LEU A 372 -3.12 19.78 53.07
N ASP A 373 -2.17 20.59 53.55
CA ASP A 373 -0.76 20.23 53.71
C ASP A 373 -0.51 19.31 54.93
N GLY A 374 -1.54 19.02 55.73
CA GLY A 374 -1.52 18.04 56.83
C GLY A 374 -1.53 18.63 58.25
N TYR A 375 -1.71 19.95 58.41
CA TYR A 375 -1.66 20.62 59.71
C TYR A 375 -3.06 20.81 60.33
N ASN A 376 -3.16 20.66 61.65
CA ASN A 376 -4.39 20.95 62.38
C ASN A 376 -4.63 22.47 62.47
N VAL A 377 -5.77 22.92 61.95
CA VAL A 377 -6.14 24.34 61.84
C VAL A 377 -7.48 24.58 62.53
N CYS A 378 -7.59 25.65 63.32
CA CYS A 378 -8.83 26.04 63.98
C CYS A 378 -9.08 27.55 63.82
N ILE A 379 -10.33 27.92 63.54
CA ILE A 379 -10.75 29.31 63.25
C ILE A 379 -11.94 29.64 64.15
N PHE A 380 -11.76 30.57 65.07
CA PHE A 380 -12.78 30.98 66.03
C PHE A 380 -13.32 32.38 65.73
N ALA A 381 -14.65 32.51 65.64
CA ALA A 381 -15.32 33.81 65.59
C ALA A 381 -15.82 34.19 67.00
N TYR A 382 -15.22 35.23 67.59
CA TYR A 382 -15.57 35.75 68.92
C TYR A 382 -16.36 37.07 68.84
N GLY A 383 -16.95 37.51 69.96
CA GLY A 383 -17.67 38.77 70.09
C GLY A 383 -19.12 38.61 70.58
N GLN A 384 -19.80 39.74 70.80
CA GLN A 384 -21.16 39.78 71.36
C GLN A 384 -22.26 39.25 70.42
N THR A 385 -23.50 39.17 70.90
CA THR A 385 -24.66 38.89 70.03
C THR A 385 -24.82 40.05 69.04
N GLY A 386 -25.07 39.73 67.77
CA GLY A 386 -25.15 40.73 66.70
C GLY A 386 -23.81 41.28 66.19
N SER A 387 -22.65 40.79 66.65
CA SER A 387 -21.33 41.28 66.17
C SER A 387 -20.90 40.74 64.79
N GLY A 388 -21.72 39.91 64.12
CA GLY A 388 -21.40 39.34 62.81
C GLY A 388 -20.66 37.99 62.81
N LYS A 389 -20.59 37.27 63.95
CA LYS A 389 -19.96 35.93 64.04
C LYS A 389 -20.47 34.96 62.96
N THR A 390 -21.79 34.69 62.93
CA THR A 390 -22.42 33.77 61.99
C THR A 390 -22.24 34.23 60.54
N TYR A 391 -22.41 35.52 60.28
CA TYR A 391 -22.19 36.13 58.96
C TYR A 391 -20.74 35.93 58.47
N THR A 392 -19.75 36.01 59.37
CA THR A 392 -18.34 35.77 59.02
C THR A 392 -18.09 34.29 58.68
N MET A 393 -18.57 33.36 59.50
CA MET A 393 -18.29 31.93 59.30
C MET A 393 -19.13 31.29 58.19
N GLN A 394 -20.39 31.68 58.03
CA GLN A 394 -21.35 31.03 57.12
C GLN A 394 -21.72 31.94 55.94
N GLY A 395 -21.96 33.22 56.20
CA GLY A 395 -22.60 34.17 55.29
C GLY A 395 -24.01 34.56 55.77
N PRO A 396 -24.80 35.26 54.95
CA PRO A 396 -26.25 35.41 55.15
C PRO A 396 -27.00 34.13 54.73
N ASP A 397 -28.26 33.99 55.15
CA ASP A 397 -29.09 32.79 54.91
C ASP A 397 -29.28 32.46 53.42
N MET A 398 -29.28 33.49 52.56
CA MET A 398 -29.28 33.39 51.11
C MET A 398 -27.98 33.98 50.54
N PRO A 399 -26.87 33.23 50.55
CA PRO A 399 -25.56 33.75 50.16
C PRO A 399 -25.40 33.83 48.64
N THR A 400 -25.00 35.00 48.15
CA THR A 400 -24.37 35.19 46.84
C THR A 400 -22.90 34.75 46.88
N ASP A 401 -22.28 34.50 45.73
CA ASP A 401 -20.86 34.11 45.64
C ASP A 401 -19.90 35.16 46.24
N SER A 402 -20.33 36.42 46.33
CA SER A 402 -19.63 37.51 47.03
C SER A 402 -19.88 37.56 48.54
N SER A 403 -21.03 37.07 49.04
CA SER A 403 -21.42 37.14 50.46
C SER A 403 -21.25 35.84 51.25
N GLN A 404 -20.94 34.71 50.59
CA GLN A 404 -20.48 33.47 51.23
C GLN A 404 -19.41 33.73 52.31
N GLY A 405 -19.57 33.13 53.48
CA GLY A 405 -18.61 33.24 54.59
C GLY A 405 -17.41 32.30 54.47
N VAL A 406 -16.62 32.22 55.54
CA VAL A 406 -15.37 31.44 55.59
C VAL A 406 -15.59 29.96 55.25
N ILE A 407 -16.55 29.27 55.88
CA ILE A 407 -16.77 27.82 55.72
C ILE A 407 -16.97 27.41 54.26
N PRO A 408 -17.97 27.94 53.50
CA PRO A 408 -18.17 27.55 52.10
C PRO A 408 -16.97 27.89 51.21
N ARG A 409 -16.25 29.00 51.47
CA ARG A 409 -15.04 29.37 50.73
C ARG A 409 -13.88 28.41 50.99
N SER A 410 -13.64 28.03 52.25
CA SER A 410 -12.62 27.04 52.62
C SER A 410 -12.85 25.73 51.88
N ILE A 411 -14.10 25.28 51.79
CA ILE A 411 -14.47 24.04 51.10
C ILE A 411 -14.23 24.16 49.59
N ALA A 412 -14.63 25.28 48.97
CA ALA A 412 -14.36 25.52 47.55
C ALA A 412 -12.85 25.46 47.23
N GLN A 413 -12.02 26.11 48.05
CA GLN A 413 -10.56 26.05 47.94
C GLN A 413 -10.02 24.62 48.15
N ILE A 414 -10.50 23.90 49.18
CA ILE A 414 -10.08 22.52 49.48
C ILE A 414 -10.28 21.61 48.26
N PHE A 415 -11.45 21.64 47.63
CA PHE A 415 -11.71 20.83 46.43
C PHE A 415 -10.92 21.31 45.21
N GLN A 416 -10.71 22.62 45.05
CA GLN A 416 -9.90 23.17 43.95
C GLN A 416 -8.45 22.72 44.03
N SER A 417 -7.80 22.85 45.20
CA SER A 417 -6.42 22.39 45.41
C SER A 417 -6.30 20.87 45.33
N ALA A 418 -7.26 20.12 45.90
CA ALA A 418 -7.25 18.66 45.83
C ALA A 418 -7.28 18.14 44.38
N SER A 419 -8.10 18.74 43.51
CA SER A 419 -8.15 18.37 42.08
C SER A 419 -6.86 18.73 41.32
N GLN A 420 -6.17 19.81 41.69
CA GLN A 420 -4.86 20.14 41.11
C GLN A 420 -3.76 19.12 41.51
N LEU A 421 -3.86 18.57 42.72
CA LEU A 421 -2.96 17.55 43.26
C LEU A 421 -3.31 16.13 42.78
N GLU A 422 -4.56 15.85 42.38
CA GLU A 422 -4.96 14.58 41.75
C GLU A 422 -4.18 14.31 40.45
N HIS A 423 -3.90 15.36 39.67
CA HIS A 423 -2.98 15.31 38.52
C HIS A 423 -1.50 15.06 38.89
N MET A 424 -1.19 14.86 40.19
CA MET A 424 0.12 14.48 40.73
C MET A 424 0.08 13.14 41.48
N GLY A 425 -1.04 12.40 41.40
CA GLY A 425 -1.23 11.10 42.06
C GLY A 425 -2.09 11.16 43.34
N TRP A 426 -2.07 12.30 44.03
CA TRP A 426 -2.69 12.50 45.34
C TRP A 426 -4.20 12.31 45.33
N LYS A 427 -4.69 11.46 46.23
CA LYS A 427 -6.11 11.18 46.45
C LYS A 427 -6.52 11.76 47.80
N TYR A 428 -7.60 12.53 47.81
CA TYR A 428 -8.13 13.16 49.01
C TYR A 428 -9.50 12.60 49.38
N THR A 429 -9.70 12.28 50.67
CA THR A 429 -11.00 12.01 51.29
C THR A 429 -11.32 13.13 52.26
N ILE A 430 -12.56 13.64 52.23
CA ILE A 430 -13.00 14.78 53.03
C ILE A 430 -14.24 14.38 53.83
N GLU A 431 -14.08 14.28 55.14
CA GLU A 431 -15.15 13.97 56.08
C GLU A 431 -15.61 15.25 56.79
N ALA A 432 -16.91 15.50 56.87
CA ALA A 432 -17.50 16.65 57.54
C ALA A 432 -18.39 16.22 58.71
N SER A 433 -18.32 16.97 59.81
CA SER A 433 -19.28 16.88 60.92
C SER A 433 -19.62 18.27 61.45
N PHE A 434 -20.77 18.42 62.08
CA PHE A 434 -21.23 19.70 62.64
C PHE A 434 -21.97 19.45 63.96
N LEU A 435 -21.48 20.04 65.05
CA LEU A 435 -22.10 19.94 66.36
C LEU A 435 -22.35 21.31 67.00
N GLU A 436 -23.20 21.31 68.01
CA GLU A 436 -23.44 22.43 68.91
C GLU A 436 -23.18 22.04 70.36
N ILE A 437 -22.51 22.92 71.10
CA ILE A 437 -22.27 22.80 72.54
C ILE A 437 -23.15 23.84 73.23
N TYR A 438 -24.04 23.38 74.10
CA TYR A 438 -24.94 24.22 74.89
C TYR A 438 -25.07 23.67 76.31
N ASN A 439 -24.66 24.47 77.30
CA ASN A 439 -24.71 24.12 78.72
C ASN A 439 -24.05 22.75 79.02
N GLU A 440 -22.79 22.60 78.59
CA GLU A 440 -21.96 21.39 78.68
C GLU A 440 -22.56 20.11 78.05
N LYS A 441 -23.54 20.25 77.15
CA LYS A 441 -24.10 19.16 76.35
C LYS A 441 -23.79 19.36 74.88
N ILE A 442 -23.43 18.27 74.22
CA ILE A 442 -23.18 18.21 72.78
C ILE A 442 -24.45 17.75 72.06
N PHE A 443 -24.78 18.42 70.97
CA PHE A 443 -25.88 18.12 70.06
C PHE A 443 -25.33 17.98 68.64
N ASP A 444 -25.63 16.87 67.96
CA ASP A 444 -25.32 16.69 66.55
C ASP A 444 -26.29 17.52 65.68
N LEU A 445 -25.74 18.37 64.80
CA LEU A 445 -26.53 19.21 63.89
C LEU A 445 -26.78 18.55 62.52
N LEU A 446 -26.08 17.47 62.18
CA LEU A 446 -26.28 16.70 60.93
C LEU A 446 -27.11 15.41 61.17
N GLY A 447 -27.16 14.95 62.42
CA GLY A 447 -27.92 13.78 62.85
C GLY A 447 -29.44 13.92 62.71
N ASN A 448 -30.14 12.81 62.97
CA ASN A 448 -31.61 12.76 62.89
C ASN A 448 -32.23 13.20 64.23
N PRO A 449 -32.95 14.34 64.31
CA PRO A 449 -33.53 14.82 65.56
C PRO A 449 -34.59 13.88 66.17
N GLY A 450 -35.10 12.90 65.42
CA GLY A 450 -35.96 11.83 65.93
C GLY A 450 -35.24 10.72 66.70
N LYS A 451 -33.91 10.76 66.80
CA LYS A 451 -33.08 9.80 67.57
C LYS A 451 -32.07 10.56 68.45
N PRO A 452 -32.43 10.93 69.68
CA PRO A 452 -31.49 11.55 70.61
C PRO A 452 -30.49 10.51 71.14
N GLU A 453 -29.30 10.48 70.55
CA GLU A 453 -28.18 9.65 71.00
C GLU A 453 -27.26 10.44 71.95
N LYS A 454 -26.49 9.75 72.80
CA LYS A 454 -25.60 10.42 73.76
C LYS A 454 -24.25 10.67 73.12
N HIS A 455 -23.85 11.94 73.06
CA HIS A 455 -22.56 12.38 72.56
C HIS A 455 -21.61 12.68 73.72
N GLU A 456 -20.44 12.03 73.74
CA GLU A 456 -19.39 12.20 74.74
C GLU A 456 -18.04 12.43 74.05
N ILE A 457 -17.17 13.24 74.66
CA ILE A 457 -15.81 13.46 74.17
C ILE A 457 -14.93 12.29 74.64
N GLN A 458 -14.22 11.66 73.72
CA GLN A 458 -13.26 10.59 73.98
C GLN A 458 -11.93 10.89 73.29
N THR A 459 -10.82 10.54 73.94
CA THR A 459 -9.48 10.65 73.35
C THR A 459 -9.04 9.27 72.88
N ALA A 460 -8.83 9.10 71.57
CA ALA A 460 -8.47 7.83 70.95
C ALA A 460 -7.19 8.00 70.12
N SER A 461 -6.11 7.30 70.46
CA SER A 461 -4.82 7.36 69.75
C SER A 461 -4.19 8.76 69.60
N GLY A 462 -4.59 9.72 70.45
CA GLY A 462 -4.17 11.13 70.39
C GLY A 462 -5.18 12.06 69.70
N ASP A 463 -6.09 11.51 68.88
CA ASP A 463 -7.22 12.26 68.32
C ASP A 463 -8.31 12.48 69.39
N VAL A 464 -8.98 13.63 69.33
CA VAL A 464 -10.22 13.89 70.07
C VAL A 464 -11.41 13.56 69.18
N VAL A 465 -12.29 12.68 69.64
CA VAL A 465 -13.43 12.15 68.90
C VAL A 465 -14.70 12.31 69.75
N VAL A 466 -15.83 12.59 69.11
CA VAL A 466 -17.15 12.63 69.77
C VAL A 466 -17.93 11.37 69.42
N THR A 467 -18.45 10.67 70.42
CA THR A 467 -19.24 9.45 70.21
C THR A 467 -20.55 9.73 69.48
N ASN A 468 -20.95 8.79 68.62
CA ASN A 468 -22.22 8.81 67.89
C ASN A 468 -22.47 10.06 67.01
N LEU A 469 -21.44 10.86 66.74
CA LEU A 469 -21.53 12.05 65.89
C LEU A 469 -21.66 11.65 64.42
N THR A 470 -22.62 12.24 63.70
CA THR A 470 -22.81 12.02 62.26
C THR A 470 -21.63 12.59 61.48
N ILE A 471 -20.89 11.70 60.81
CA ILE A 471 -19.80 12.03 59.88
C ILE A 471 -20.30 11.78 58.46
N VAL A 472 -20.24 12.82 57.62
CA VAL A 472 -20.64 12.76 56.21
C VAL A 472 -19.40 12.85 55.32
N ASN A 473 -19.20 11.86 54.44
CA ASN A 473 -18.20 11.96 53.38
C ASN A 473 -18.66 12.96 52.33
N VAL A 474 -17.86 13.99 52.08
CA VAL A 474 -18.15 15.07 51.13
C VAL A 474 -17.40 14.77 49.82
N GLY A 475 -18.15 14.50 48.76
CA GLY A 475 -17.61 14.28 47.41
C GLY A 475 -17.66 15.51 46.50
N HIS A 476 -18.36 16.58 46.89
CA HIS A 476 -18.48 17.79 46.07
C HIS A 476 -18.86 19.03 46.91
N PRO A 477 -18.32 20.25 46.64
CA PRO A 477 -18.59 21.45 47.44
C PRO A 477 -20.08 21.76 47.66
N ALA A 478 -20.91 21.56 46.63
CA ALA A 478 -22.35 21.82 46.71
C ALA A 478 -23.08 20.98 47.77
N GLN A 479 -22.55 19.80 48.14
CA GLN A 479 -23.15 18.97 49.19
C GLN A 479 -23.10 19.68 50.55
N VAL A 480 -22.05 20.45 50.84
CA VAL A 480 -21.90 21.11 52.14
C VAL A 480 -22.88 22.28 52.29
N LYS A 481 -23.35 22.92 51.21
CA LYS A 481 -24.48 23.86 51.31
C LYS A 481 -25.71 23.17 51.93
N GLY A 482 -26.00 21.95 51.49
CA GLY A 482 -27.07 21.11 52.07
C GLY A 482 -26.82 20.73 53.52
N LEU A 483 -25.57 20.44 53.91
CA LEU A 483 -25.21 20.18 55.31
C LEU A 483 -25.38 21.43 56.20
N MET A 484 -24.95 22.60 55.74
CA MET A 484 -25.11 23.87 56.45
C MET A 484 -26.59 24.23 56.61
N GLU A 485 -27.39 24.08 55.55
CA GLU A 485 -28.85 24.27 55.61
C GLU A 485 -29.53 23.28 56.57
N THR A 486 -29.06 22.03 56.64
CA THR A 486 -29.58 21.01 57.55
C THR A 486 -29.24 21.36 59.00
N ALA A 487 -28.00 21.78 59.27
CA ALA A 487 -27.56 22.21 60.58
C ALA A 487 -28.31 23.45 61.09
N VAL A 488 -28.60 24.43 60.24
CA VAL A 488 -29.42 25.59 60.59
C VAL A 488 -30.86 25.17 60.93
N LYS A 489 -31.47 24.27 60.15
CA LYS A 489 -32.82 23.73 60.43
C LYS A 489 -32.86 22.98 61.77
N ASN A 490 -31.92 22.06 62.01
CA ASN A 490 -31.82 21.30 63.25
C ASN A 490 -31.56 22.19 64.48
N ARG A 491 -30.72 23.24 64.33
CA ARG A 491 -30.50 24.25 65.37
C ARG A 491 -31.78 25.00 65.75
N HIS A 492 -32.57 25.46 64.77
CA HIS A 492 -33.84 26.14 65.07
C HIS A 492 -34.83 25.23 65.82
N VAL A 493 -34.85 23.93 65.53
CA VAL A 493 -35.65 22.94 66.26
C VAL A 493 -35.16 22.81 67.72
N ALA A 494 -33.85 22.70 67.93
CA ALA A 494 -33.25 22.63 69.26
C ALA A 494 -33.50 23.90 70.10
N GLU A 495 -33.33 25.08 69.51
CA GLU A 495 -33.63 26.38 70.15
C GLU A 495 -35.10 26.45 70.60
N THR A 496 -36.03 26.01 69.75
CA THR A 496 -37.47 25.97 70.05
C THR A 496 -37.81 24.96 71.15
N MET A 497 -37.20 23.76 71.16
CA MET A 497 -37.46 22.74 72.18
C MET A 497 -36.86 23.09 73.55
N LEU A 498 -35.70 23.73 73.60
CA LEU A 498 -34.94 23.96 74.83
C LEU A 498 -35.14 25.36 75.43
N ASN A 499 -35.93 26.23 74.80
CA ASN A 499 -35.94 27.68 75.05
C ASN A 499 -34.53 28.31 74.97
N ALA A 500 -33.64 27.67 74.20
CA ALA A 500 -32.29 28.17 73.96
C ALA A 500 -32.33 29.25 72.87
N LYS A 501 -31.38 30.18 72.92
CA LYS A 501 -31.22 31.25 71.93
C LYS A 501 -29.80 31.23 71.42
N SER A 502 -29.62 31.11 70.10
CA SER A 502 -28.34 30.98 69.35
C SER A 502 -27.14 31.72 69.96
N SER A 503 -27.38 32.93 70.48
CA SER A 503 -26.48 33.73 71.31
C SER A 503 -25.74 33.03 72.46
N ARG A 504 -26.20 31.86 72.93
CA ARG A 504 -25.71 31.17 74.15
C ARG A 504 -25.12 29.77 73.89
N SER A 505 -24.92 29.40 72.62
CA SER A 505 -24.36 28.11 72.23
C SER A 505 -23.16 28.27 71.29
N HIS A 506 -22.23 27.31 71.36
CA HIS A 506 -21.03 27.27 70.53
C HIS A 506 -21.21 26.23 69.42
N SER A 507 -21.08 26.62 68.16
CA SER A 507 -21.24 25.71 67.01
C SER A 507 -19.89 25.39 66.40
N VAL A 508 -19.56 24.10 66.28
CA VAL A 508 -18.26 23.60 65.81
C VAL A 508 -18.48 22.80 64.53
N PHE A 509 -18.02 23.33 63.40
CA PHE A 509 -17.96 22.64 62.13
C PHE A 509 -16.55 22.09 61.93
N THR A 510 -16.43 20.81 61.58
CA THR A 510 -15.14 20.11 61.45
C THR A 510 -15.03 19.47 60.08
N LEU A 511 -13.89 19.68 59.43
CA LEU A 511 -13.46 18.96 58.22
C LEU A 511 -12.24 18.12 58.57
N LYS A 512 -12.33 16.80 58.38
CA LYS A 512 -11.18 15.88 58.45
C LYS A 512 -10.74 15.54 57.04
N ILE A 513 -9.59 16.09 56.65
CA ILE A 513 -8.96 15.89 55.34
C ILE A 513 -7.96 14.74 55.47
N LYS A 514 -7.99 13.79 54.53
CA LYS A 514 -7.03 12.68 54.45
C LYS A 514 -6.47 12.63 53.04
N GLY A 515 -5.19 12.95 52.87
CA GLY A 515 -4.47 12.84 51.61
C GLY A 515 -3.57 11.60 51.57
N SER A 516 -3.53 10.91 50.44
CA SER A 516 -2.59 9.82 50.16
C SER A 516 -2.07 9.91 48.73
N GLU A 517 -0.76 9.81 48.54
CA GLU A 517 -0.09 9.74 47.22
C GLU A 517 -0.39 8.39 46.50
#